data_AF-A0AAU8LA92-F1
#
_entry.id   AF-A0AAU8LA92-F1
#
_cell.length_a   1.000
_cell.length_b   1.000
_cell.length_c   1.000
_cell.angle_alpha   90.00
_cell.angle_beta   90.00
_cell.angle_gamma   90.00
#
_symmetry.space_group_name_H-M   'P 1'
#
loop_
_entity.id
_entity.type
_entity.pdbx_description
1 polymer ?
#
loop_
_entity_poly.entity_id
_entity_poly.type
_entity_poly.pdbx_seq_one_letter_code
_entity_poly.pdbx_strand_id
1 'polypeptide(L)'
;MQEYIYCRSWAGAFKEARNPMNEEEAKKIHETLYGISNQNVQGGFKEYTKRHRGGILQYTVLLGSLEKPTAFAQFVSNGIWVNFLDDKLRAYLEYSFNIIGNNKLFLDKAVYREFDGDSDKVSKGTLYLFEEDGRLIIDRETFLPEHLLEKATNTIDVSDNYEPFPVFGNFENILRQER
;
A
#
# COMPACT_ATOMS: atom_id res chain seq x y z
N MET A 1 -16.22 -5.75 -15.24
CA MET A 1 -16.23 -4.82 -14.09
C MET A 1 -15.46 -5.50 -12.98
N GLN A 2 -14.43 -4.86 -12.42
CA GLN A 2 -13.78 -5.40 -11.22
C GLN A 2 -14.77 -5.35 -10.07
N GLU A 3 -14.83 -6.44 -9.30
CA GLU A 3 -15.67 -6.53 -8.11
C GLU A 3 -14.86 -6.03 -6.91
N TYR A 4 -15.30 -4.91 -6.33
CA TYR A 4 -14.74 -4.34 -5.13
C TYR A 4 -15.62 -4.66 -3.93
N ILE A 5 -14.98 -5.12 -2.86
CA ILE A 5 -15.65 -5.39 -1.59
C ILE A 5 -15.05 -4.50 -0.52
N TYR A 6 -15.88 -4.07 0.43
CA TYR A 6 -15.48 -3.13 1.47
C TYR A 6 -15.50 -3.80 2.84
N CYS A 7 -14.50 -3.52 3.65
CA CYS A 7 -14.45 -3.96 5.05
C CYS A 7 -13.67 -2.95 5.89
N ARG A 8 -13.75 -3.06 7.22
CA ARG A 8 -12.98 -2.17 8.09
C ARG A 8 -11.48 -2.45 7.98
N SER A 9 -11.09 -3.72 7.95
CA SER A 9 -9.70 -4.13 7.82
C SER A 9 -9.54 -5.52 7.20
N TRP A 10 -8.46 -5.72 6.46
CA TRP A 10 -7.92 -7.05 6.16
C TRP A 10 -6.90 -7.46 7.22
N ALA A 11 -7.13 -8.60 7.87
CA ALA A 11 -6.24 -9.12 8.91
C ALA A 11 -5.29 -10.16 8.33
N GLY A 12 -4.14 -9.73 7.79
CA GLY A 12 -3.21 -10.61 7.06
C GLY A 12 -2.74 -11.86 7.83
N ALA A 13 -2.58 -11.78 9.15
CA ALA A 13 -2.22 -12.94 9.98
C ALA A 13 -3.31 -14.02 10.05
N PHE A 14 -4.57 -13.62 9.89
CA PHE A 14 -5.73 -14.51 9.92
C PHE A 14 -6.34 -14.74 8.54
N LYS A 15 -5.84 -14.05 7.51
CA LYS A 15 -6.26 -14.15 6.11
C LYS A 15 -7.77 -13.95 5.93
N GLU A 16 -8.31 -12.92 6.60
CA GLU A 16 -9.74 -12.66 6.63
C GLU A 16 -10.09 -11.16 6.63
N ALA A 17 -11.26 -10.86 6.08
CA ALA A 17 -11.89 -9.56 6.17
C ALA A 17 -12.56 -9.38 7.54
N ARG A 18 -12.35 -8.22 8.17
CA ARG A 18 -12.96 -7.86 9.46
C ARG A 18 -13.98 -6.75 9.25
N ASN A 19 -15.16 -6.97 9.82
CA ASN A 19 -16.32 -6.07 9.73
C ASN A 19 -16.60 -5.68 8.27
N PRO A 20 -17.14 -6.60 7.44
CA PRO A 20 -17.61 -6.27 6.11
C PRO A 20 -18.57 -5.07 6.14
N MET A 21 -18.48 -4.22 5.13
CA MET A 21 -19.20 -2.96 5.04
C MET A 21 -19.99 -2.94 3.74
N ASN A 22 -21.11 -2.22 3.74
CA ASN A 22 -21.81 -1.93 2.49
C ASN A 22 -21.13 -0.76 1.74
N GLU A 23 -21.51 -0.58 0.48
CA GLU A 23 -20.94 0.45 -0.40
C GLU A 23 -21.19 1.87 0.12
N GLU A 24 -22.38 2.15 0.66
CA GLU A 24 -22.77 3.48 1.13
C GLU A 24 -21.92 3.92 2.34
N GLU A 25 -21.70 3.01 3.29
CA GLU A 25 -20.83 3.24 4.45
C GLU A 25 -19.39 3.51 4.02
N ALA A 26 -18.85 2.69 3.11
CA ALA A 26 -17.49 2.85 2.60
C ALA A 26 -17.32 4.17 1.82
N LYS A 27 -18.33 4.53 1.01
CA LYS A 27 -18.34 5.78 0.23
C LYS A 27 -18.31 7.00 1.14
N LYS A 28 -19.11 7.03 2.20
CA LYS A 28 -19.14 8.15 3.16
C LYS A 28 -17.78 8.36 3.84
N ILE A 29 -17.09 7.27 4.21
CA ILE A 29 -15.73 7.34 4.76
C ILE A 29 -14.76 7.87 3.70
N HIS A 30 -14.86 7.35 2.47
CA HIS A 30 -13.99 7.75 1.37
C HIS A 30 -14.12 9.25 1.04
N GLU A 31 -15.33 9.78 0.95
CA GLU A 31 -15.57 11.21 0.68
C GLU A 31 -14.95 12.12 1.75
N THR A 32 -14.96 11.66 3.00
CA THR A 32 -14.28 12.37 4.11
C THR A 32 -12.78 12.40 3.88
N LEU A 33 -12.18 11.29 3.46
CA LEU A 33 -10.74 11.21 3.16
C LEU A 33 -10.35 12.01 1.92
N TYR A 34 -11.17 11.98 0.87
CA TYR A 34 -11.00 12.77 -0.34
C TYR A 34 -11.00 14.27 -0.03
N GLY A 35 -11.89 14.71 0.88
CA GLY A 35 -11.88 16.09 1.37
C GLY A 35 -10.58 16.46 2.09
N ILE A 36 -10.04 15.54 2.91
CA ILE A 36 -8.76 15.72 3.62
C ILE A 36 -7.59 15.78 2.64
N SER A 37 -7.53 14.89 1.64
CA SER A 37 -6.43 14.86 0.65
C SER A 37 -6.37 16.10 -0.23
N ASN A 38 -7.48 16.83 -0.35
CA ASN A 38 -7.58 18.04 -1.15
C ASN A 38 -7.09 19.30 -0.43
N GLN A 39 -6.83 19.22 0.88
CA GLN A 39 -6.30 20.36 1.62
C GLN A 39 -4.84 20.59 1.23
N ASN A 40 -4.47 21.85 0.93
CA ASN A 40 -3.08 22.25 0.71
C ASN A 40 -2.31 21.99 2.00
N VAL A 41 -1.52 20.91 2.02
CA VAL A 41 -0.58 20.64 3.13
C VAL A 41 0.64 21.55 2.94
N GLN A 42 0.47 22.86 3.13
CA GLN A 42 1.59 23.78 3.27
C GLN A 42 2.27 23.52 4.62
N GLY A 43 3.26 22.63 4.59
CA GLY A 43 4.10 22.28 5.73
C GLY A 43 3.52 21.15 6.59
N GLY A 44 4.27 20.05 6.70
CA GLY A 44 4.10 19.13 7.83
C GLY A 44 3.75 17.67 7.53
N PHE A 45 4.45 17.01 6.61
CA PHE A 45 4.81 15.59 6.82
C PHE A 45 6.33 15.34 6.66
N LYS A 46 7.15 16.41 6.65
CA LYS A 46 8.60 16.33 6.44
C LYS A 46 9.43 15.89 7.67
N GLU A 47 8.80 15.44 8.75
CA GLU A 47 9.50 14.92 9.94
C GLU A 47 9.00 13.54 10.41
N TYR A 48 8.56 12.68 9.48
CA TYR A 48 8.19 11.29 9.79
C TYR A 48 9.08 10.22 9.14
N THR A 49 10.30 10.57 8.75
CA THR A 49 11.23 9.65 8.05
C THR A 49 11.97 8.64 8.95
N LYS A 50 11.51 8.36 10.18
CA LYS A 50 12.16 7.34 11.04
C LYS A 50 11.27 6.41 11.88
N ARG A 51 9.93 6.41 11.72
CA ARG A 51 9.09 5.43 12.45
C ARG A 51 7.99 4.86 11.56
N HIS A 52 8.05 3.55 11.36
CA HIS A 52 7.03 2.71 10.74
C HIS A 52 5.59 3.06 11.19
N ARG A 53 4.64 3.03 10.24
CA ARG A 53 3.19 2.75 10.43
C ARG A 53 2.43 3.70 11.39
N GLY A 54 2.09 4.90 10.95
CA GLY A 54 1.36 5.89 11.79
C GLY A 54 -0.07 6.27 11.37
N GLY A 55 -0.54 5.84 10.20
CA GLY A 55 -1.86 6.21 9.71
C GLY A 55 -2.99 5.49 10.44
N ILE A 56 -4.05 6.21 10.80
CA ILE A 56 -5.26 5.59 11.37
C ILE A 56 -6.03 4.93 10.22
N LEU A 57 -6.18 3.61 10.26
CA LEU A 57 -6.95 2.84 9.28
C LEU A 57 -8.42 3.24 9.30
N GLN A 58 -8.94 3.57 8.12
CA GLN A 58 -10.31 4.04 7.92
C GLN A 58 -11.19 2.95 7.31
N TYR A 59 -10.74 2.36 6.21
CA TYR A 59 -11.42 1.22 5.60
C TYR A 59 -10.47 0.52 4.64
N THR A 60 -10.90 -0.64 4.16
CA THR A 60 -10.16 -1.47 3.20
C THR A 60 -11.06 -1.79 2.02
N VAL A 61 -10.48 -1.69 0.83
CA VAL A 61 -11.05 -2.22 -0.42
C VAL A 61 -10.37 -3.54 -0.72
N LEU A 62 -11.15 -4.58 -0.99
CA LEU A 62 -10.69 -5.88 -1.46
C LEU A 62 -11.01 -6.00 -2.95
N LEU A 63 -10.07 -6.54 -3.72
CA LEU A 63 -10.28 -6.91 -5.12
C LEU A 63 -10.59 -8.40 -5.20
N GLY A 64 -11.75 -8.77 -5.75
CA GLY A 64 -12.20 -10.15 -5.85
C GLY A 64 -13.24 -10.49 -4.76
N SER A 65 -12.93 -11.42 -3.86
CA SER A 65 -13.88 -11.90 -2.83
C SER A 65 -13.46 -11.57 -1.38
N LEU A 66 -14.37 -11.77 -0.41
CA LEU A 66 -14.08 -11.64 1.03
C LEU A 66 -13.11 -12.71 1.53
N GLU A 67 -13.18 -13.93 1.00
CA GLU A 67 -12.35 -15.06 1.46
C GLU A 67 -11.03 -15.17 0.72
N LYS A 68 -11.01 -14.78 -0.57
CA LYS A 68 -9.85 -14.93 -1.44
C LYS A 68 -9.64 -13.69 -2.31
N PRO A 69 -9.33 -12.52 -1.72
CA PRO A 69 -8.96 -11.36 -2.50
C PRO A 69 -7.62 -11.59 -3.19
N THR A 70 -7.45 -11.01 -4.38
CA THR A 70 -6.16 -11.00 -5.09
C THR A 70 -5.29 -9.82 -4.67
N ALA A 71 -5.93 -8.74 -4.21
CA ALA A 71 -5.27 -7.58 -3.66
C ALA A 71 -6.19 -6.85 -2.67
N PHE A 72 -5.62 -5.99 -1.84
CA PHE A 72 -6.38 -5.06 -1.02
C PHE A 72 -5.70 -3.70 -0.92
N ALA A 73 -6.51 -2.65 -0.79
CA ALA A 73 -6.07 -1.28 -0.54
C ALA A 73 -6.60 -0.81 0.82
N GLN A 74 -5.70 -0.54 1.76
CA GLN A 74 -6.00 0.04 3.06
C GLN A 74 -5.88 1.55 2.99
N PHE A 75 -6.99 2.24 3.21
CA PHE A 75 -7.03 3.69 3.27
C PHE A 75 -6.76 4.12 4.70
N VAL A 76 -5.63 4.82 4.89
CA VAL A 76 -5.18 5.33 6.17
C VAL A 76 -5.16 6.86 6.14
N SER A 77 -5.13 7.50 7.31
CA SER A 77 -5.26 8.96 7.40
C SER A 77 -4.20 9.78 6.64
N ASN A 78 -3.05 9.19 6.31
CA ASN A 78 -1.94 9.87 5.64
C ASN A 78 -1.60 9.27 4.26
N GLY A 79 -2.38 8.30 3.77
CA GLY A 79 -1.96 7.53 2.60
C GLY A 79 -2.84 6.33 2.27
N ILE A 80 -2.33 5.51 1.36
CA ILE A 80 -2.97 4.27 0.93
C ILE A 80 -1.90 3.17 0.89
N TRP A 81 -2.17 2.03 1.52
CA TRP A 81 -1.31 0.86 1.45
C TRP A 81 -1.97 -0.21 0.62
N VAL A 82 -1.36 -0.58 -0.49
CA VAL A 82 -1.85 -1.60 -1.41
C VAL A 82 -1.01 -2.85 -1.22
N ASN A 83 -1.66 -4.00 -1.08
CA ASN A 83 -0.98 -5.29 -0.96
C ASN A 83 -1.56 -6.25 -2.00
N PHE A 84 -0.68 -6.93 -2.72
CA PHE A 84 -1.03 -8.02 -3.62
C PHE A 84 -0.74 -9.34 -2.95
N LEU A 85 -1.67 -10.26 -3.12
CA LEU A 85 -1.68 -11.54 -2.43
C LEU A 85 -1.32 -12.67 -3.40
N ASP A 86 -0.57 -13.64 -2.91
CA ASP A 86 -0.38 -14.90 -3.63
C ASP A 86 -1.53 -15.89 -3.38
N ASP A 87 -1.46 -17.08 -3.96
CA ASP A 87 -2.49 -18.13 -3.83
C ASP A 87 -2.74 -18.57 -2.38
N LYS A 88 -1.82 -18.25 -1.46
CA LYS A 88 -1.90 -18.55 -0.03
C LYS A 88 -2.32 -17.34 0.80
N LEU A 89 -2.74 -16.27 0.13
CA LEU A 89 -3.13 -14.98 0.71
C LEU A 89 -1.99 -14.29 1.49
N ARG A 90 -0.74 -14.55 1.10
CA ARG A 90 0.44 -13.88 1.65
C ARG A 90 0.74 -12.62 0.84
N ALA A 91 0.99 -11.51 1.52
CA ALA A 91 1.31 -10.23 0.88
C ALA A 91 2.74 -10.21 0.34
N TYR A 92 2.91 -10.66 -0.91
CA TYR A 92 4.20 -10.75 -1.58
C TYR A 92 4.66 -9.41 -2.18
N LEU A 93 3.73 -8.49 -2.45
CA LEU A 93 4.04 -7.15 -2.93
C LEU A 93 3.20 -6.12 -2.17
N GLU A 94 3.86 -5.08 -1.67
CA GLU A 94 3.24 -3.94 -0.99
C GLU A 94 3.66 -2.64 -1.69
N TYR A 95 2.70 -1.76 -1.95
CA TYR A 95 2.93 -0.36 -2.29
C TYR A 95 2.40 0.54 -1.19
N SER A 96 3.16 1.58 -0.85
CA SER A 96 2.69 2.65 0.04
C SER A 96 2.67 3.96 -0.73
N PHE A 97 1.50 4.59 -0.71
CA PHE A 97 1.28 5.92 -1.26
C PHE A 97 1.11 6.91 -0.12
N ASN A 98 1.85 8.00 -0.14
CA ASN A 98 1.63 9.14 0.73
C ASN A 98 0.73 10.18 0.05
N ILE A 99 -0.14 10.81 0.82
CA ILE A 99 -0.87 12.01 0.36
C ILE A 99 0.10 13.19 0.37
N ILE A 100 0.34 13.77 -0.80
CA ILE A 100 1.18 14.97 -0.96
C ILE A 100 0.36 16.26 -1.12
N GLY A 101 -0.95 16.17 -0.93
CA GLY A 101 -1.91 17.27 -1.02
C GLY A 101 -2.51 17.45 -2.42
N ASN A 102 -3.51 18.32 -2.54
CA ASN A 102 -4.22 18.59 -3.80
C ASN A 102 -4.72 17.32 -4.51
N ASN A 103 -5.20 16.34 -3.74
CA ASN A 103 -5.63 15.03 -4.22
C ASN A 103 -4.56 14.30 -5.04
N LYS A 104 -3.28 14.46 -4.68
CA LYS A 104 -2.19 13.71 -5.26
C LYS A 104 -1.58 12.75 -4.25
N LEU A 105 -1.18 11.61 -4.78
CA LEU A 105 -0.47 10.55 -4.11
C LEU A 105 0.94 10.45 -4.70
N PHE A 106 1.89 10.05 -3.86
CA PHE A 106 3.23 9.66 -4.29
C PHE A 106 3.57 8.28 -3.73
N LEU A 107 3.98 7.37 -4.61
CA LEU A 107 4.52 6.06 -4.25
C LEU A 107 5.93 6.23 -3.67
N ASP A 108 6.03 6.27 -2.34
CA ASP A 108 7.30 6.45 -1.64
C ASP A 108 7.99 5.12 -1.30
N LYS A 109 7.25 4.02 -1.36
CA LYS A 109 7.77 2.71 -0.96
C LYS A 109 7.13 1.55 -1.70
N ALA A 110 7.96 0.61 -2.13
CA ALA A 110 7.53 -0.73 -2.54
C ALA A 110 8.27 -1.81 -1.72
N VAL A 111 7.58 -2.88 -1.35
CA VAL A 111 8.18 -4.04 -0.68
C VAL A 111 7.81 -5.30 -1.44
N TYR A 112 8.82 -6.01 -1.94
CA TYR A 112 8.68 -7.35 -2.50
C TYR A 112 9.15 -8.39 -1.49
N ARG A 113 8.37 -9.46 -1.30
CA ARG A 113 8.65 -10.53 -0.34
C ARG A 113 8.61 -11.87 -1.05
N GLU A 114 9.63 -12.67 -0.79
CA GLU A 114 9.69 -14.08 -1.15
C GLU A 114 9.49 -14.90 0.14
N PHE A 115 8.80 -16.03 0.03
CA PHE A 115 8.48 -16.89 1.17
C PHE A 115 9.23 -18.22 1.10
N ASP A 116 9.48 -18.82 2.26
CA ASP A 116 10.15 -20.11 2.40
C ASP A 116 9.16 -21.25 2.06
N GLY A 117 9.17 -21.62 0.78
CA GLY A 117 8.31 -22.63 0.19
C GLY A 117 6.84 -22.38 0.54
N ASP A 118 6.28 -23.34 1.28
CA ASP A 118 4.86 -23.35 1.60
C ASP A 118 4.48 -22.62 2.89
N SER A 119 5.47 -22.14 3.64
CA SER A 119 5.26 -21.46 4.92
C SER A 119 4.95 -19.96 4.75
N ASP A 120 4.41 -19.33 5.80
CA ASP A 120 4.23 -17.88 5.85
C ASP A 120 5.54 -17.14 6.25
N LYS A 121 6.67 -17.86 6.35
CA LYS A 121 7.97 -17.29 6.72
C LYS A 121 8.59 -16.59 5.51
N VAL A 122 8.96 -15.32 5.66
CA VAL A 122 9.68 -14.57 4.62
C VAL A 122 11.11 -15.10 4.52
N SER A 123 11.52 -15.52 3.33
CA SER A 123 12.90 -15.94 3.04
C SER A 123 13.76 -14.77 2.56
N LYS A 124 13.16 -13.82 1.83
CA LYS A 124 13.82 -12.62 1.35
C LYS A 124 12.86 -11.45 1.22
N GLY A 125 13.35 -10.24 1.51
CA GLY A 125 12.64 -8.98 1.30
C GLY A 125 13.47 -8.04 0.45
N THR A 126 12.83 -7.33 -0.47
CA THR A 126 13.41 -6.17 -1.15
C THR A 126 12.55 -4.95 -0.88
N LEU A 127 13.14 -3.94 -0.26
CA LEU A 127 12.53 -2.64 0.01
C LEU A 127 13.09 -1.64 -1.00
N TYR A 128 12.19 -0.96 -1.70
CA TYR A 128 12.47 0.20 -2.52
C TYR A 128 11.88 1.43 -1.82
N LEU A 129 12.70 2.45 -1.61
CA LEU A 129 12.28 3.75 -1.09
C LEU A 129 12.53 4.80 -2.15
N PHE A 130 11.48 5.47 -2.58
CA PHE A 130 11.49 6.51 -3.59
C PHE A 130 11.38 7.87 -2.92
N GLU A 131 12.20 8.83 -3.37
CA GLU A 131 12.08 10.23 -3.00
C GLU A 131 11.61 11.05 -4.21
N GLU A 132 10.88 12.14 -3.97
CA GLU A 132 10.32 13.00 -5.03
C GLU A 132 11.39 13.67 -5.91
N ASP A 133 12.64 13.73 -5.43
CA ASP A 133 13.79 14.27 -6.19
C ASP A 133 14.44 13.24 -7.13
N GLY A 134 13.89 12.02 -7.20
CA GLY A 134 14.38 10.93 -8.04
C GLY A 134 15.36 9.99 -7.33
N ARG A 135 15.71 10.23 -6.07
CA ARG A 135 16.56 9.30 -5.32
C ARG A 135 15.82 7.99 -5.02
N LEU A 136 16.49 6.87 -5.27
CA LEU A 136 16.03 5.53 -4.94
C LEU A 136 17.00 4.89 -3.95
N ILE A 137 16.50 4.36 -2.84
CA ILE A 137 17.23 3.49 -1.92
C ILE A 137 16.67 2.07 -2.06
N ILE A 138 17.56 1.09 -2.19
CA ILE A 138 17.20 -0.33 -2.28
C ILE A 138 17.87 -1.07 -1.13
N ASP A 139 17.07 -1.65 -0.25
CA ASP A 139 17.52 -2.55 0.80
C ASP A 139 17.05 -3.97 0.46
N ARG A 140 17.98 -4.90 0.27
CA ARG A 140 17.71 -6.33 0.06
C ARG A 140 18.15 -7.11 1.28
N GLU A 141 17.25 -7.88 1.85
CA GLU A 141 17.51 -8.69 3.04
C GLU A 141 17.13 -10.13 2.75
N THR A 142 18.11 -11.02 2.80
CA THR A 142 17.91 -12.47 2.77
C THR A 142 17.95 -12.98 4.20
N PHE A 143 16.93 -13.72 4.63
CA PHE A 143 16.81 -14.26 5.99
C PHE A 143 17.17 -15.75 6.05
N LEU A 144 17.13 -16.45 4.92
CA LEU A 144 17.39 -17.90 4.81
C LEU A 144 18.21 -18.22 3.56
N PRO A 145 19.16 -19.19 3.63
CA PRO A 145 19.58 -19.90 4.83
C PRO A 145 20.47 -19.06 5.77
N GLU A 146 21.20 -18.09 5.21
CA GLU A 146 22.06 -17.18 5.96
C GLU A 146 21.53 -15.75 5.84
N HIS A 147 21.71 -14.97 6.92
CA HIS A 147 21.30 -13.58 6.93
C HIS A 147 22.27 -12.73 6.11
N LEU A 148 21.77 -12.05 5.09
CA LEU A 148 22.53 -11.13 4.24
C LEU A 148 21.74 -9.85 4.03
N LEU A 149 22.42 -8.71 4.21
CA LEU A 149 21.86 -7.38 3.94
C LEU A 149 22.70 -6.68 2.89
N GLU A 150 22.04 -6.23 1.82
CA GLU A 150 22.64 -5.44 0.75
C GLU A 150 21.90 -4.12 0.62
N LYS A 151 22.65 -3.03 0.43
CA LYS A 151 22.09 -1.69 0.23
C LYS A 151 22.63 -1.08 -1.04
N ALA A 152 21.76 -0.44 -1.81
CA ALA A 152 22.12 0.33 -2.98
C ALA A 152 21.39 1.67 -2.97
N THR A 153 21.97 2.65 -3.65
CA THR A 153 21.31 3.93 -3.93
C THR A 153 21.47 4.22 -5.41
N ASN A 154 20.42 4.72 -6.04
CA ASN A 154 20.39 5.09 -7.44
C ASN A 154 19.58 6.38 -7.63
N THR A 155 19.57 6.91 -8.85
CA THR A 155 18.66 7.96 -9.29
C THR A 155 17.82 7.42 -10.43
N ILE A 156 16.52 7.66 -10.39
CA ILE A 156 15.55 7.20 -11.38
C ILE A 156 14.61 8.35 -11.75
N ASP A 157 13.90 8.20 -12.88
CA ASP A 157 12.70 8.99 -13.12
C ASP A 157 11.56 8.47 -12.22
N VAL A 158 10.90 9.37 -11.51
CA VAL A 158 9.78 9.07 -10.59
C VAL A 158 8.46 9.66 -11.09
N SER A 159 8.40 10.12 -12.34
CA SER A 159 7.19 10.68 -12.94
C SER A 159 5.98 9.74 -12.86
N ASP A 160 6.19 8.42 -12.98
CA ASP A 160 5.16 7.39 -12.88
C ASP A 160 4.79 6.98 -11.43
N ASN A 161 5.46 7.53 -10.42
CA ASN A 161 5.15 7.29 -9.01
C ASN A 161 3.99 8.16 -8.49
N TYR A 162 3.48 9.07 -9.31
CA TYR A 162 2.39 9.96 -8.95
C TYR A 162 1.04 9.40 -9.40
N GLU A 163 0.04 9.50 -8.53
CA GLU A 163 -1.34 9.13 -8.84
C GLU A 163 -2.30 10.21 -8.34
N PRO A 164 -3.47 10.39 -8.98
CA PRO A 164 -4.56 11.07 -8.32
C PRO A 164 -5.03 10.23 -7.13
N PHE A 165 -5.52 10.90 -6.08
CA PHE A 165 -6.30 10.22 -5.06
C PHE A 165 -7.53 9.59 -5.74
N PRO A 166 -7.78 8.28 -5.56
CA PRO A 166 -8.79 7.58 -6.33
C PRO A 166 -10.18 8.13 -6.06
N VAL A 167 -11.03 8.16 -7.06
CA VAL A 167 -12.47 8.38 -6.89
C VAL A 167 -13.07 7.09 -6.34
N PHE A 168 -14.04 7.18 -5.43
CA PHE A 168 -14.71 5.99 -4.89
C PHE A 168 -15.27 5.10 -6.02
N GLY A 169 -14.95 3.80 -5.97
CA GLY A 169 -15.34 2.83 -6.99
C GLY A 169 -14.41 2.77 -8.21
N ASN A 170 -13.42 3.67 -8.31
CA ASN A 170 -12.38 3.63 -9.34
C ASN A 170 -10.99 3.55 -8.70
N PHE A 171 -10.59 2.32 -8.38
CA PHE A 171 -9.34 2.02 -7.68
C PHE A 171 -8.26 1.42 -8.60
N GLU A 172 -8.52 1.28 -9.90
CA GLU A 172 -7.64 0.60 -10.85
C GLU A 172 -6.23 1.18 -10.88
N ASN A 173 -6.11 2.51 -10.81
CA ASN A 173 -4.82 3.21 -10.83
C ASN A 173 -3.93 2.83 -9.65
N ILE A 174 -4.49 2.61 -8.45
CA ILE A 174 -3.71 2.21 -7.27
C ILE A 174 -3.55 0.68 -7.17
N LEU A 175 -4.51 -0.09 -7.69
CA LEU A 175 -4.55 -1.55 -7.73
C LEU A 175 -3.88 -2.16 -8.98
N ARG A 176 -2.96 -1.44 -9.63
CA ARG A 176 -2.10 -2.01 -10.68
C ARG A 176 -0.82 -2.60 -10.08
N GLN A 177 -0.51 -3.83 -10.47
CA GLN A 177 0.68 -4.56 -10.01
C GLN A 177 1.93 -4.16 -10.78
N GLU A 178 1.82 -3.88 -12.08
CA GLU A 178 2.93 -3.39 -12.89
C GLU A 178 2.95 -1.86 -12.84
N ARG A 179 4.11 -1.30 -12.50
CA ARG A 179 4.38 0.14 -12.40
C ARG A 179 5.73 0.44 -13.00
#